data_AF-A0A1U7NQ42-F1
#
_entry.id   AF-A0A1U7NQ42-F1
#
_cell.length_a   1.000
_cell.length_b   1.000
_cell.length_c   1.000
_cell.angle_alpha   90.00
_cell.angle_beta   90.00
_cell.angle_gamma   90.00
#
_symmetry.space_group_name_H-M   'P 1'
#
loop_
_entity.id
_entity.type
_entity.pdbx_description
1 polymer ?
#
loop_
_entity_poly.entity_id
_entity_poly.type
_entity_poly.pdbx_seq_one_letter_code
_entity_poly.pdbx_strand_id
1 'polypeptide(L)'
;MKIDKKQIVIDTLISIGLACTLFCLFGILFDQIDHGHFVLENYQFTKMVLGCIGIGLGFGVPTIVYQDPRFSRNMQMLIHLGIGIPVYFLIAASLGWLGNLSDPLSLFLTIAGQLIVILVLFLIFRHYNIKEAKQINEQLKKLRQ
;
A
#
# COMPACT_ATOMS: atom_id res chain seq x y z
N MET A 1 0.02 8.24 -26.20
CA MET A 1 0.25 8.20 -24.73
C MET A 1 1.72 7.88 -24.50
N LYS A 2 2.47 8.78 -23.86
CA LYS A 2 3.88 8.51 -23.53
C LYS A 2 3.94 8.10 -22.06
N ILE A 3 4.23 6.82 -21.84
CA ILE A 3 4.36 6.27 -20.49
C ILE A 3 5.70 6.72 -19.94
N ASP A 4 5.70 7.42 -18.81
CA ASP A 4 6.89 7.71 -18.04
C ASP A 4 7.27 6.49 -17.20
N LYS A 5 8.12 5.65 -17.79
CA LYS A 5 8.63 4.43 -17.17
C LYS A 5 9.47 4.72 -15.92
N LYS A 6 10.19 5.85 -15.89
CA LYS A 6 11.02 6.22 -14.74
C LYS A 6 10.12 6.49 -13.54
N GLN A 7 9.03 7.24 -13.74
CA GLN A 7 8.09 7.53 -12.67
C GLN A 7 7.48 6.25 -12.09
N ILE A 8 7.07 5.29 -12.94
CA ILE A 8 6.50 4.01 -12.47
C ILE A 8 7.49 3.21 -11.64
N VAL A 9 8.77 3.18 -12.04
CA VAL A 9 9.82 2.51 -11.25
C VAL A 9 9.97 3.18 -9.89
N ILE A 10 9.99 4.52 -9.84
CA ILE A 10 10.09 5.28 -8.59
C ILE A 10 8.87 5.01 -7.70
N ASP A 11 7.65 5.11 -8.24
CA ASP A 11 6.41 4.87 -7.49
C ASP A 11 6.36 3.44 -6.94
N THR A 12 6.86 2.47 -7.71
CA THR A 12 6.97 1.08 -7.29
C THR A 12 7.98 0.89 -6.16
N LEU A 13 9.16 1.51 -6.25
CA LEU A 13 10.15 1.47 -5.19
C LEU A 13 9.64 2.14 -3.90
N ILE A 14 8.92 3.26 -4.02
CA ILE A 14 8.27 3.93 -2.88
C ILE A 14 7.23 2.99 -2.26
N SER A 15 6.41 2.32 -3.08
CA SER A 15 5.39 1.40 -2.59
C SER A 15 5.98 0.18 -1.86
N ILE A 16 7.06 -0.41 -2.39
CA ILE A 16 7.81 -1.48 -1.72
C ILE A 16 8.41 -0.96 -0.40
N GLY A 17 9.02 0.22 -0.42
CA GLY A 17 9.59 0.85 0.78
C GLY A 17 8.55 1.10 1.86
N LEU A 18 7.34 1.53 1.49
CA LEU A 18 6.21 1.70 2.40
C LEU A 18 5.76 0.37 2.99
N ALA A 19 5.60 -0.67 2.17
CA ALA A 19 5.20 -2.00 2.63
C ALA A 19 6.22 -2.59 3.62
N CYS A 20 7.52 -2.51 3.30
CA CYS A 20 8.59 -2.95 4.20
C CYS A 20 8.63 -2.13 5.49
N THR A 21 8.45 -0.80 5.41
CA THR A 21 8.39 0.06 6.60
C THR A 21 7.23 -0.36 7.51
N LEU A 22 6.04 -0.60 6.97
CA LEU A 22 4.89 -1.06 7.74
C LEU A 22 5.16 -2.43 8.37
N PHE A 23 5.75 -3.37 7.64
CA PHE A 23 6.15 -4.66 8.17
C PHE A 23 7.11 -4.52 9.36
N CYS A 24 8.13 -3.65 9.26
CA CYS A 24 9.03 -3.39 10.37
C CYS A 24 8.31 -2.76 11.58
N LEU A 25 7.40 -1.80 11.35
CA LEU A 25 6.63 -1.18 12.42
C LEU A 25 5.73 -2.20 13.14
N PHE A 26 5.01 -3.04 12.41
CA PHE A 26 4.22 -4.13 12.99
C PHE A 26 5.11 -5.18 13.67
N GLY A 27 6.27 -5.49 13.10
CA GLY A 27 7.26 -6.39 13.69
C GLY A 27 7.74 -5.88 15.05
N ILE A 28 8.05 -4.57 15.17
CA ILE A 28 8.39 -3.94 16.45
C ILE A 28 7.22 -4.05 17.44
N LEU A 29 5.99 -3.78 17.00
CA LEU A 29 4.81 -3.90 17.87
C LEU A 29 4.62 -5.34 18.39
N PHE A 30 4.74 -6.35 17.52
CA PHE A 30 4.61 -7.75 17.92
C PHE A 30 5.75 -8.21 18.82
N ASP A 31 6.98 -7.78 18.54
CA ASP A 31 8.14 -8.03 19.40
C ASP A 31 7.93 -7.49 20.83
N GLN A 32 7.36 -6.28 20.97
CA GLN A 32 7.04 -5.72 22.27
C GLN A 32 5.90 -6.45 22.99
N ILE A 33 4.85 -6.85 22.26
CA ILE A 33 3.72 -7.62 22.82
C ILE A 33 4.20 -8.99 23.32
N ASP A 34 5.14 -9.61 22.61
CA ASP A 34 5.71 -10.91 22.95
C ASP A 34 6.95 -10.81 23.85
N HIS A 35 7.20 -9.64 24.45
CA HIS A 35 8.29 -9.39 25.39
C HIS A 35 9.69 -9.77 24.86
N GLY A 36 9.94 -9.60 23.56
CA GLY A 36 11.20 -9.92 22.89
C GLY A 36 11.35 -11.38 22.46
N HIS A 37 10.28 -12.18 22.53
CA HIS A 37 10.27 -13.59 22.11
C HIS A 37 9.72 -13.82 20.70
N PHE A 38 9.56 -12.78 19.90
CA PHE A 38 9.00 -12.88 18.56
C PHE A 38 9.95 -13.63 17.60
N VAL A 39 9.61 -14.89 17.29
CA VAL A 39 10.41 -15.76 16.40
C VAL A 39 9.65 -16.07 15.11
N LEU A 40 10.34 -15.94 13.98
CA LEU A 40 9.85 -16.27 12.64
C LEU A 40 10.52 -17.52 12.09
N GLU A 41 9.93 -18.69 12.33
CA GLU A 41 10.46 -19.99 11.90
C GLU A 41 10.17 -20.30 10.42
N ASN A 42 10.72 -21.40 9.88
CA ASN A 42 10.33 -21.93 8.56
C ASN A 42 10.42 -20.93 7.40
N TYR A 43 11.49 -20.12 7.39
CA TYR A 43 11.74 -19.04 6.43
C TYR A 43 10.64 -17.96 6.42
N GLN A 44 9.87 -17.84 7.50
CA GLN A 44 8.74 -16.91 7.54
C GLN A 44 9.20 -15.46 7.36
N PHE A 45 10.37 -15.07 7.90
CA PHE A 45 10.96 -13.76 7.61
C PHE A 45 11.16 -13.53 6.11
N THR A 46 11.78 -14.47 5.41
CA THR A 46 11.99 -14.39 3.95
C THR A 46 10.66 -14.29 3.20
N LYS A 47 9.66 -15.09 3.59
CA LYS A 47 8.32 -15.04 2.99
C LYS A 47 7.64 -13.69 3.24
N MET A 48 7.79 -13.10 4.43
CA MET A 48 7.25 -11.76 4.73
C MET A 48 7.89 -10.69 3.86
N VAL A 49 9.22 -10.70 3.69
CA VAL A 49 9.93 -9.73 2.85
C VAL A 49 9.50 -9.85 1.39
N LEU A 50 9.42 -11.07 0.86
CA LEU A 50 8.92 -11.30 -0.50
C LEU A 50 7.45 -10.88 -0.66
N GLY A 51 6.62 -11.12 0.37
CA GLY A 51 5.26 -10.62 0.43
C GLY A 51 5.18 -9.10 0.38
N CYS A 52 6.02 -8.40 1.13
CA CYS A 52 6.09 -6.93 1.11
C CYS A 52 6.49 -6.40 -0.27
N ILE A 53 7.45 -7.04 -0.94
CA ILE A 53 7.79 -6.72 -2.34
C ILE A 53 6.59 -6.94 -3.25
N GLY A 54 5.90 -8.09 -3.13
CA GLY A 54 4.70 -8.40 -3.91
C GLY A 54 3.56 -7.40 -3.71
N ILE A 55 3.30 -6.99 -2.46
CA ILE A 55 2.33 -5.94 -2.12
C ILE A 55 2.74 -4.60 -2.74
N GLY A 56 4.02 -4.24 -2.60
CA GLY A 56 4.58 -3.03 -3.20
C GLY A 56 4.46 -3.01 -4.73
N LEU A 57 4.63 -4.15 -5.40
CA LEU A 57 4.35 -4.27 -6.84
C LEU A 57 2.85 -4.11 -7.14
N GLY A 58 1.99 -4.74 -6.32
CA GLY A 58 0.54 -4.71 -6.44
C GLY A 58 -0.07 -3.31 -6.37
N PHE A 59 0.51 -2.39 -5.58
CA PHE A 59 0.08 -0.99 -5.53
C PHE A 59 0.95 -0.08 -6.40
N GLY A 60 2.25 -0.36 -6.50
CA GLY A 60 3.22 0.45 -7.23
C GLY A 60 3.03 0.46 -8.75
N VAL A 61 2.87 -0.71 -9.37
CA VAL A 61 2.76 -0.83 -10.84
C VAL A 61 1.46 -0.21 -11.38
N PRO A 62 0.28 -0.42 -10.75
CA PRO A 62 -0.97 0.19 -11.22
C PRO A 62 -0.99 1.72 -11.24
N THR A 63 -0.01 2.40 -10.62
CA THR A 63 0.13 3.86 -10.72
C THR A 63 0.24 4.37 -12.16
N ILE A 64 0.64 3.51 -13.11
CA ILE A 64 0.62 3.81 -14.54
C ILE A 64 -0.72 4.38 -15.02
N VAL A 65 -1.83 3.99 -14.41
CA VAL A 65 -3.17 4.49 -14.76
C VAL A 65 -3.32 6.00 -14.53
N TYR A 66 -2.56 6.59 -13.61
CA TYR A 66 -2.57 8.03 -13.33
C TYR A 66 -1.96 8.87 -14.46
N GLN A 67 -1.21 8.24 -15.37
CA GLN A 67 -0.64 8.90 -16.56
C GLN A 67 -1.61 8.93 -17.74
N ASP A 68 -2.75 8.24 -17.65
CA ASP A 68 -3.74 8.19 -18.72
C ASP A 68 -4.82 9.26 -18.52
N PRO A 69 -4.85 10.33 -19.34
CA PRO A 69 -5.82 11.42 -19.20
C PRO A 69 -7.25 11.01 -19.59
N ARG A 70 -7.45 9.83 -20.19
CA ARG A 70 -8.79 9.35 -20.57
C ARG A 70 -9.62 8.98 -19.36
N PHE A 71 -8.99 8.64 -18.25
CA PHE A 71 -9.68 8.26 -17.02
C PHE A 71 -9.82 9.47 -16.10
N SER A 72 -11.01 9.61 -15.50
CA SER A 72 -11.19 10.57 -14.41
C SER A 72 -10.35 10.16 -13.21
N ARG A 73 -9.99 11.11 -12.34
CA ARG A 73 -9.19 10.83 -11.14
C ARG A 73 -9.80 9.74 -10.25
N ASN A 74 -11.12 9.72 -10.14
CA ASN A 74 -11.84 8.69 -9.37
C ASN A 74 -11.72 7.31 -10.02
N MET A 75 -11.80 7.23 -11.35
CA MET A 75 -11.60 5.97 -12.08
C MET A 75 -10.17 5.46 -11.95
N GLN A 76 -9.17 6.35 -12.06
CA GLN A 76 -7.76 6.01 -11.85
C GLN A 76 -7.53 5.41 -10.44
N MET A 77 -8.10 6.06 -9.40
CA MET A 77 -8.03 5.55 -8.02
C MET A 77 -8.74 4.20 -7.87
N LEU A 78 -9.91 4.03 -8.49
CA LEU A 78 -10.66 2.76 -8.44
C LEU A 78 -9.86 1.62 -9.07
N ILE A 79 -9.22 1.84 -10.22
CA ILE A 79 -8.38 0.84 -10.89
C ILE A 79 -7.15 0.52 -10.03
N HIS A 80 -6.45 1.53 -9.51
CA HIS A 80 -5.29 1.33 -8.65
C HIS A 80 -5.65 0.51 -7.41
N LEU A 81 -6.66 0.93 -6.65
CA LEU A 81 -7.09 0.23 -5.43
C LEU A 81 -7.70 -1.13 -5.75
N GLY A 82 -8.43 -1.23 -6.86
CA GLY A 82 -9.05 -2.46 -7.34
C GLY A 82 -8.05 -3.53 -7.76
N ILE A 83 -6.80 -3.17 -8.10
CA ILE A 83 -5.72 -4.13 -8.33
C ILE A 83 -4.92 -4.38 -7.04
N GLY A 84 -4.54 -3.32 -6.33
CA GLY A 84 -3.68 -3.43 -5.15
C GLY A 84 -4.31 -4.22 -4.00
N ILE A 85 -5.60 -3.99 -3.71
CA ILE A 85 -6.30 -4.65 -2.60
C ILE A 85 -6.39 -6.16 -2.81
N PRO A 86 -6.83 -6.70 -3.97
CA PRO A 86 -6.81 -8.13 -4.21
C PRO A 86 -5.41 -8.75 -4.13
N VAL A 87 -4.38 -8.11 -4.71
CA VAL A 87 -3.00 -8.61 -4.62
C VAL A 87 -2.55 -8.70 -3.15
N TYR A 88 -2.85 -7.67 -2.36
CA TYR A 88 -2.56 -7.66 -0.94
C TYR A 88 -3.23 -8.81 -0.19
N PHE A 89 -4.53 -9.03 -0.39
CA PHE A 89 -5.25 -10.09 0.33
C PHE A 89 -4.82 -11.50 -0.10
N LEU A 90 -4.45 -11.70 -1.37
CA LEU A 90 -3.87 -12.97 -1.83
C LEU A 90 -2.54 -13.27 -1.13
N ILE A 91 -1.67 -12.26 -1.02
CA ILE A 91 -0.40 -12.39 -0.31
C ILE A 91 -0.65 -12.61 1.19
N ALA A 92 -1.52 -11.82 1.81
CA ALA A 92 -1.89 -11.95 3.22
C ALA A 92 -2.42 -13.36 3.55
N ALA A 93 -3.28 -13.92 2.68
CA ALA A 93 -3.75 -15.30 2.81
C ALA A 93 -2.59 -16.31 2.72
N SER A 94 -1.70 -16.16 1.74
CA SER A 94 -0.55 -17.07 1.55
C SER A 94 0.45 -17.06 2.71
N LEU A 95 0.52 -15.94 3.45
CA LEU A 95 1.39 -15.76 4.61
C LEU A 95 0.71 -16.09 5.94
N GLY A 96 -0.57 -16.48 5.92
CA GLY A 96 -1.34 -16.81 7.12
C GLY A 96 -1.82 -15.61 7.93
N TRP A 97 -1.76 -14.39 7.37
CA TRP A 97 -2.16 -13.16 8.09
C TRP A 97 -3.66 -13.08 8.34
N LEU A 98 -4.47 -13.85 7.61
CA LEU A 98 -5.92 -13.90 7.80
C LEU A 98 -6.34 -14.74 9.00
N GLY A 99 -5.39 -15.42 9.66
CA GLY A 99 -5.66 -16.25 10.83
C GLY A 99 -6.45 -17.51 10.48
N ASN A 100 -7.30 -17.93 11.43
CA ASN A 100 -8.10 -19.14 11.29
C ASN A 100 -9.37 -18.88 10.46
N LEU A 101 -9.43 -19.46 9.26
CA LEU A 101 -10.59 -19.35 8.37
C LEU A 101 -11.87 -19.98 8.96
N SER A 102 -11.76 -20.85 9.96
CA SER A 102 -12.89 -21.48 10.64
C SER A 102 -13.49 -20.63 11.76
N ASP A 103 -12.88 -19.49 12.11
CA ASP A 103 -13.44 -18.51 13.06
C ASP A 103 -13.91 -17.25 12.31
N PRO A 104 -15.22 -17.14 11.98
CA PRO A 104 -15.73 -16.04 11.17
C PRO A 104 -15.55 -14.67 11.81
N LEU A 105 -15.61 -14.58 13.16
CA LEU A 105 -15.51 -13.29 13.85
C LEU A 105 -14.07 -12.78 13.80
N SER A 106 -13.09 -13.63 14.14
CA SER A 106 -11.67 -13.27 14.06
C SER A 106 -11.24 -12.92 12.63
N LEU A 107 -11.71 -13.69 11.64
CA LEU A 107 -11.48 -13.41 10.23
C LEU A 107 -12.05 -12.04 9.82
N PHE A 108 -13.29 -11.75 10.21
CA PHE A 108 -13.93 -10.46 9.92
C PHE A 108 -13.17 -9.29 10.53
N LEU A 109 -12.80 -9.39 11.82
CA LEU A 109 -12.04 -8.34 12.51
C LEU A 109 -10.67 -8.11 11.87
N THR A 110 -10.01 -9.18 11.45
CA THR A 110 -8.70 -9.12 10.79
C THR A 110 -8.79 -8.42 9.44
N ILE A 111 -9.76 -8.81 8.59
CA ILE A 111 -10.00 -8.16 7.29
C ILE A 111 -10.40 -6.69 7.48
N ALA A 112 -11.29 -6.41 8.42
CA ALA A 112 -11.73 -5.04 8.71
C ALA A 112 -10.55 -4.17 9.17
N GLY A 113 -9.70 -4.66 10.07
CA GLY A 113 -8.50 -3.97 10.52
C GLY A 113 -7.54 -3.63 9.38
N GLN A 114 -7.30 -4.59 8.48
CA GLN A 114 -6.44 -4.38 7.31
C GLN A 114 -7.02 -3.33 6.34
N LEU A 115 -8.33 -3.39 6.07
CA LEU A 115 -9.02 -2.40 5.24
C LEU A 115 -8.99 -1.00 5.86
N ILE A 116 -9.10 -0.90 7.19
CA ILE A 116 -8.96 0.37 7.92
C ILE A 116 -7.56 0.96 7.72
N VAL A 117 -6.50 0.16 7.85
CA VAL A 117 -5.12 0.63 7.63
C VAL A 117 -4.94 1.12 6.19
N ILE A 118 -5.42 0.35 5.20
CA ILE A 118 -5.36 0.76 3.78
C ILE A 118 -6.12 2.08 3.57
N LEU A 119 -7.32 2.21 4.14
CA LEU A 119 -8.12 3.43 4.04
C LEU A 119 -7.42 4.62 4.69
N VAL A 120 -6.83 4.46 5.87
CA VAL A 120 -6.08 5.51 6.58
C VAL A 120 -4.89 5.97 5.74
N LEU A 121 -4.08 5.05 5.22
CA LEU A 121 -2.96 5.38 4.34
C LEU A 121 -3.44 6.13 3.10
N PHE A 122 -4.50 5.63 2.45
CA PHE A 122 -5.09 6.30 1.29
C PHE A 122 -5.53 7.74 1.61
N LEU A 123 -6.21 7.96 2.73
CA LEU A 123 -6.68 9.29 3.13
C LEU A 123 -5.52 10.24 3.44
N ILE A 124 -4.47 9.76 4.12
CA ILE A 124 -3.26 10.55 4.41
C ILE A 124 -2.60 11.00 3.10
N PHE A 125 -2.30 10.07 2.20
CA PHE A 125 -1.66 10.40 0.93
C PHE A 125 -2.54 11.27 0.03
N ARG A 126 -3.85 11.01 -0.01
CA ARG A 126 -4.80 11.84 -0.76
C ARG A 126 -4.79 13.28 -0.25
N HIS A 127 -4.84 13.47 1.05
CA HIS A 127 -4.80 14.81 1.65
C HIS A 127 -3.49 15.54 1.36
N TYR A 128 -2.36 14.84 1.52
CA TYR A 128 -1.03 15.37 1.19
C TYR A 128 -0.96 15.84 -0.27
N ASN A 129 -1.32 14.97 -1.21
CA ASN A 129 -1.25 15.25 -2.65
C ASN A 129 -2.20 16.40 -3.07
N ILE A 130 -3.39 16.50 -2.47
CA ILE A 130 -4.32 17.61 -2.76
C ILE A 130 -3.73 18.94 -2.28
N LYS A 131 -3.08 18.96 -1.11
CA LYS A 131 -2.41 20.17 -0.59
C LYS A 131 -1.25 20.60 -1.48
N GLU A 132 -0.39 19.67 -1.85
CA GLU A 132 0.76 19.93 -2.71
C GLU A 132 0.31 20.46 -4.08
N ALA A 133 -0.71 19.84 -4.69
CA ALA A 133 -1.29 20.31 -5.95
C ALA A 133 -1.84 21.74 -5.86
N LYS A 134 -2.48 22.10 -4.73
CA LYS A 134 -2.95 23.48 -4.51
C LYS A 134 -1.78 24.47 -4.41
N GLN A 135 -0.73 24.11 -3.67
CA GLN A 135 0.47 24.96 -3.52
C GLN A 135 1.17 25.21 -4.86
N ILE A 136 1.38 24.17 -5.66
CA ILE A 136 1.97 24.29 -7.00
C ILE A 136 1.11 25.20 -7.89
N ASN A 137 -0.21 25.01 -7.88
CA ASN A 137 -1.12 25.83 -8.67
C ASN A 137 -1.09 27.31 -8.24
N GLU A 138 -0.95 27.60 -6.95
CA GLU A 138 -0.79 28.97 -6.45
C GLU A 138 0.53 29.60 -6.90
N GLN A 139 1.64 28.86 -6.85
CA GLN A 139 2.93 29.33 -7.33
C GLN A 139 2.92 29.61 -8.84
N LEU A 140 2.30 28.73 -9.62
CA LEU A 140 2.15 28.93 -11.08
C LEU A 140 1.30 30.16 -11.41
N LYS A 141 0.28 30.48 -10.60
CA LYS A 141 -0.51 31.71 -10.78
C LYS A 141 0.34 32.96 -10.54
N LYS A 142 1.18 32.96 -9.50
CA LYS A 142 2.08 34.08 -9.19
C LYS A 142 3.14 34.30 -10.26
N LEU A 143 3.60 33.24 -10.93
CA LEU A 143 4.59 33.33 -12.01
C LEU A 143 4.01 33.78 -13.37
N ARG A 144 2.68 33.70 -13.54
CA ARG A 144 1.97 34.13 -14.77
C ARG A 144 1.39 35.55 -14.67
N GLN A 145 1.44 36.16 -13.49
CA GLN A 145 1.11 37.57 -13.24
C GLN A 145 2.39 38.40 -13.35
#